data_AF-A0A950DGU3-F1
#
_entry.id   AF-A0A950DGU3-F1
#
_cell.length_a   1.000
_cell.length_b   1.000
_cell.length_c   1.000
_cell.angle_alpha   90.00
_cell.angle_beta   90.00
_cell.angle_gamma   90.00
#
_symmetry.space_group_name_H-M   'P 1'
#
loop_
_entity.id
_entity.type
_entity.pdbx_description
1 polymer ?
#
loop_
_entity_poly.entity_id
_entity_poly.type
_entity_poly.pdbx_seq_one_letter_code
_entity_poly.pdbx_strand_id
1 'polypeptide(L)'
;MINALVACLGCEHRKLNGLVTRLALVATRNVDSRDVAAANRDAFEIWEEIRHTLRSHLQIEDELVYSWGERHHAFSGSLLAALNDEREKMRKVLGELPGLSSGADQESQILLEHRATLLALTAILDSHVERYDGEVLPAIRRALFHR
;
A
#
# COMPACT_ATOMS: atom_id res chain seq x y z
N MET A 1 8.67 -23.24 -0.47
CA MET A 1 8.11 -22.21 0.42
C MET A 1 8.42 -20.81 -0.08
N ILE A 2 9.68 -20.43 -0.32
CA ILE A 2 10.03 -19.06 -0.72
C ILE A 2 9.51 -18.65 -2.11
N ASN A 3 9.51 -19.55 -3.11
CA ASN A 3 8.89 -19.25 -4.39
C ASN A 3 7.37 -18.98 -4.29
N ALA A 4 6.69 -19.64 -3.34
CA ALA A 4 5.28 -19.38 -3.06
C ALA A 4 5.09 -18.03 -2.36
N LEU A 5 6.00 -17.65 -1.45
CA LEU A 5 6.03 -16.33 -0.82
C LEU A 5 6.23 -15.21 -1.84
N VAL A 6 7.22 -15.36 -2.73
CA VAL A 6 7.48 -14.39 -3.80
C VAL A 6 6.29 -14.28 -4.76
N ALA A 7 5.66 -15.41 -5.11
CA ALA A 7 4.46 -15.40 -5.94
C ALA A 7 3.25 -14.76 -5.22
N CYS A 8 3.12 -14.97 -3.91
CA CYS A 8 2.11 -14.34 -3.07
C CYS A 8 2.28 -12.83 -3.05
N LEU A 9 3.48 -12.34 -2.71
CA LEU A 9 3.80 -10.91 -2.68
C LEU A 9 3.57 -10.25 -4.03
N GLY A 10 4.03 -10.87 -5.13
CA GLY A 10 3.76 -10.35 -6.47
C GLY A 10 2.26 -10.31 -6.82
N CYS A 11 1.44 -11.19 -6.26
CA CYS A 11 -0.01 -11.12 -6.41
C CYS A 11 -0.61 -9.95 -5.59
N GLU A 12 -0.15 -9.77 -4.35
CA GLU A 12 -0.56 -8.66 -3.49
C GLU A 12 -0.18 -7.30 -4.08
N HIS A 13 1.03 -7.15 -4.62
CA HIS A 13 1.47 -5.92 -5.28
C HIS A 13 0.63 -5.61 -6.51
N ARG A 14 0.29 -6.59 -7.35
CA ARG A 14 -0.64 -6.39 -8.47
C ARG A 14 -2.02 -5.94 -8.00
N LYS A 15 -2.53 -6.54 -6.92
CA LYS A 15 -3.82 -6.14 -6.34
C LYS A 15 -3.76 -4.71 -5.82
N LEU A 16 -2.73 -4.37 -5.04
CA LEU A 16 -2.51 -3.03 -4.51
C LEU A 16 -2.41 -1.99 -5.64
N ASN A 17 -1.63 -2.25 -6.69
CA ASN A 17 -1.55 -1.36 -7.85
C ASN A 17 -2.91 -1.12 -8.52
N GLY A 18 -3.73 -2.17 -8.66
CA GLY A 18 -5.08 -2.04 -9.20
C GLY A 18 -5.97 -1.14 -8.33
N LEU A 19 -5.91 -1.29 -7.01
CA LEU A 19 -6.67 -0.46 -6.07
C LEU A 19 -6.18 0.99 -6.03
N VAL A 20 -4.87 1.18 -6.03
CA VAL A 20 -4.22 2.50 -6.07
C VAL A 20 -4.58 3.25 -7.34
N THR A 21 -4.57 2.58 -8.50
CA THR A 21 -5.00 3.18 -9.77
C THR A 21 -6.47 3.61 -9.72
N ARG A 22 -7.35 2.78 -9.17
CA ARG A 22 -8.77 3.11 -8.98
C ARG A 22 -8.94 4.31 -8.04
N LEU A 23 -8.19 4.35 -6.93
CA LEU A 23 -8.22 5.46 -5.99
C LEU A 23 -7.74 6.76 -6.63
N ALA A 24 -6.62 6.73 -7.38
CA ALA A 24 -6.10 7.88 -8.09
C ALA A 24 -7.10 8.39 -9.14
N LEU A 25 -7.78 7.50 -9.87
CA LEU A 25 -8.83 7.85 -10.82
C LEU A 25 -9.99 8.59 -10.12
N VAL A 26 -10.48 8.05 -9.01
CA VAL A 26 -11.57 8.67 -8.25
C VAL A 26 -11.12 10.00 -7.62
N ALA A 27 -9.89 10.06 -7.10
CA ALA A 27 -9.29 11.26 -6.55
C ALA A 27 -8.98 12.34 -7.60
N THR A 28 -8.89 12.01 -8.89
CA THR A 28 -8.57 12.97 -9.96
C THR A 28 -9.78 13.41 -10.79
N ARG A 29 -10.89 12.68 -10.70
CA ARG A 29 -12.15 13.05 -11.37
C ARG A 29 -12.66 14.41 -10.87
N ASN A 30 -13.00 15.29 -11.82
CA ASN A 30 -13.80 16.47 -11.52
C ASN A 30 -15.25 16.01 -11.33
N VAL A 31 -15.77 16.17 -10.13
CA VAL A 31 -17.13 15.74 -9.78
C VAL A 31 -18.04 16.97 -9.79
N ASP A 32 -19.11 16.92 -10.58
CA ASP A 32 -20.16 17.93 -10.50
C ASP A 32 -20.79 17.90 -9.10
N SER A 33 -21.20 19.05 -8.58
CA SER A 33 -21.76 19.16 -7.21
C SER A 33 -22.93 18.23 -6.93
N ARG A 34 -23.62 17.73 -7.97
CA ARG A 34 -24.74 16.78 -7.91
C ARG A 34 -24.32 15.32 -7.70
N ASP A 35 -23.08 14.96 -8.02
CA ASP A 35 -22.58 13.58 -7.99
C ASP A 35 -21.55 13.33 -6.87
N VAL A 36 -21.24 14.37 -6.07
CA VAL A 36 -20.25 14.33 -4.97
C VAL A 36 -20.53 13.19 -3.99
N ALA A 37 -21.79 12.95 -3.64
CA ALA A 37 -22.17 11.87 -2.72
C ALA A 37 -21.86 10.47 -3.29
N ALA A 38 -22.06 10.25 -4.60
CA ALA A 38 -21.73 8.98 -5.24
C ALA A 38 -20.21 8.79 -5.34
N ALA A 39 -19.48 9.82 -5.77
CA ALA A 39 -18.02 9.77 -5.85
C ALA A 39 -17.36 9.53 -4.48
N ASN A 40 -17.90 10.12 -3.41
CA ASN A 40 -17.42 9.89 -2.05
C ASN A 40 -17.65 8.46 -1.58
N ARG A 41 -18.81 7.86 -1.89
CA ARG A 41 -19.05 6.44 -1.58
C ARG A 41 -18.09 5.52 -2.32
N ASP A 42 -17.88 5.75 -3.62
CA ASP A 42 -16.91 4.99 -4.42
C ASP A 42 -15.50 5.09 -3.83
N ALA A 43 -15.07 6.30 -3.45
CA ALA A 43 -13.78 6.53 -2.82
C ALA A 43 -13.66 5.83 -1.47
N PHE A 44 -14.73 5.84 -0.68
CA PHE A 44 -14.78 5.17 0.61
C PHE A 44 -14.66 3.66 0.47
N GLU A 45 -15.41 3.03 -0.43
CA GLU A 45 -15.34 1.60 -0.69
C GLU A 45 -13.94 1.18 -1.14
N ILE A 46 -13.33 1.96 -2.05
CA ILE A 46 -11.96 1.72 -2.51
C ILE A 46 -10.97 1.91 -1.35
N TRP A 47 -11.14 2.93 -0.52
CA TRP A 47 -10.29 3.19 0.63
C TRP A 47 -10.36 2.03 1.64
N GLU A 48 -11.54 1.54 1.97
CA GLU A 48 -11.73 0.40 2.87
C GLU A 48 -11.04 -0.86 2.33
N GLU A 49 -11.14 -1.11 1.02
CA GLU A 49 -10.45 -2.22 0.36
C GLU A 49 -8.92 -2.08 0.41
N ILE A 50 -8.40 -0.86 0.16
CA ILE A 50 -6.97 -0.54 0.28
C ILE A 50 -6.51 -0.73 1.72
N ARG A 51 -7.25 -0.21 2.69
CA ARG A 51 -6.89 -0.29 4.10
C ARG A 51 -6.77 -1.73 4.58
N HIS A 52 -7.74 -2.57 4.21
CA HIS A 52 -7.72 -3.99 4.55
C HIS A 52 -6.54 -4.71 3.87
N THR A 53 -6.38 -4.51 2.55
CA THR A 53 -5.32 -5.16 1.78
C THR A 53 -3.93 -4.72 2.25
N LEU A 54 -3.71 -3.43 2.46
CA LEU A 54 -2.43 -2.88 2.89
C LEU A 54 -2.07 -3.31 4.31
N ARG A 55 -3.04 -3.40 5.22
CA ARG A 55 -2.78 -3.91 6.58
C ARG A 55 -2.29 -5.36 6.55
N SER A 56 -2.97 -6.22 5.79
CA SER A 56 -2.56 -7.61 5.62
C SER A 56 -1.18 -7.72 4.99
N HIS A 57 -0.95 -6.95 3.93
CA HIS A 57 0.32 -6.93 3.21
C HIS A 57 1.48 -6.55 4.12
N LEU A 58 1.36 -5.43 4.85
CA LEU A 58 2.39 -4.98 5.80
C LEU A 58 2.68 -6.02 6.89
N GLN A 59 1.66 -6.73 7.36
CA GLN A 59 1.85 -7.80 8.34
C GLN A 59 2.64 -8.99 7.76
N ILE A 60 2.31 -9.42 6.54
CA ILE A 60 3.02 -10.48 5.82
C ILE A 60 4.49 -10.08 5.61
N GLU A 61 4.73 -8.84 5.21
CA GLU A 61 6.09 -8.34 5.04
C GLU A 61 6.86 -8.36 6.35
N ASP A 62 6.30 -7.84 7.44
CA ASP A 62 6.92 -7.85 8.77
C ASP A 62 7.35 -9.26 9.18
N GLU A 63 6.41 -10.19 9.08
CA GLU A 63 6.58 -11.55 9.59
C GLU A 63 7.52 -12.37 8.71
N LEU A 64 7.52 -12.15 7.39
CA LEU A 64 8.15 -13.07 6.46
C LEU A 64 9.26 -12.45 5.60
N VAL A 65 9.14 -11.19 5.19
CA VAL A 65 10.13 -10.54 4.32
C VAL A 65 11.23 -9.91 5.17
N TYR A 66 10.86 -9.07 6.14
CA TYR A 66 11.80 -8.34 6.98
C TYR A 66 12.51 -9.28 7.94
N SER A 67 11.75 -10.08 8.69
CA SER A 67 12.32 -11.02 9.67
C SER A 67 13.32 -11.99 9.02
N TRP A 68 13.03 -12.42 7.79
CA TRP A 68 13.91 -13.29 7.02
C TRP A 68 15.10 -12.52 6.47
N GLY A 69 14.88 -11.37 5.83
CA GLY A 69 15.93 -10.59 5.20
C GLY A 69 16.96 -10.07 6.19
N GLU A 70 16.54 -9.65 7.38
CA GLU A 70 17.45 -9.27 8.48
C GLU A 70 18.24 -10.48 8.99
N ARG A 71 17.58 -11.60 9.28
CA ARG A 71 18.23 -12.83 9.77
C ARG A 71 19.29 -13.35 8.81
N HIS A 72 19.06 -13.19 7.51
CA HIS A 72 19.95 -13.69 6.46
C HIS A 72 20.87 -12.61 5.88
N HIS A 73 20.88 -11.40 6.45
CA HIS A 73 21.63 -10.24 5.94
C HIS A 73 21.45 -10.03 4.43
N ALA A 74 20.23 -10.28 3.93
CA ALA A 74 19.92 -10.22 2.50
C ALA A 74 19.84 -8.76 2.01
N PHE A 75 19.52 -7.83 2.89
CA PHE A 75 19.30 -6.42 2.56
C PHE A 75 20.50 -5.56 2.96
N SER A 76 20.86 -4.60 2.10
CA SER A 76 21.81 -3.55 2.47
C SER A 76 21.19 -2.62 3.51
N GLY A 77 22.03 -1.92 4.27
CA GLY A 77 21.55 -0.93 5.25
C GLY A 77 20.70 0.17 4.61
N SER A 78 21.03 0.58 3.38
CA SER A 78 20.24 1.58 2.63
C SER A 78 18.88 1.05 2.21
N LEU A 79 18.80 -0.21 1.76
CA LEU A 79 17.55 -0.84 1.38
C LEU A 79 16.64 -1.01 2.60
N LEU A 80 17.19 -1.49 3.72
CA LEU A 80 16.44 -1.64 4.97
C LEU A 80 15.91 -0.30 5.49
N ALA A 81 16.70 0.77 5.40
CA ALA A 81 16.27 2.11 5.80
C ALA A 81 15.11 2.63 4.94
N ALA A 82 15.19 2.50 3.61
CA ALA A 82 14.13 2.91 2.70
C ALA A 82 12.82 2.13 2.96
N LEU A 83 12.97 0.82 3.12
CA LEU A 83 11.88 -0.11 3.43
C LEU A 83 11.18 0.21 4.77
N ASN A 84 11.94 0.56 5.80
CA ASN A 84 11.37 1.01 7.08
C ASN A 84 10.63 2.35 6.97
N ASP A 85 11.20 3.33 6.26
CA ASP A 85 10.57 4.63 6.03
C ASP A 85 9.25 4.51 5.26
N GLU A 86 9.21 3.69 4.21
CA GLU A 86 7.97 3.41 3.46
C GLU A 86 6.90 2.78 4.33
N ARG A 87 7.26 1.75 5.11
CA ARG A 87 6.33 1.09 6.03
C ARG A 87 5.79 2.05 7.08
N GLU A 88 6.64 2.88 7.66
CA GLU A 88 6.21 3.88 8.64
C GLU A 88 5.22 4.87 8.02
N LYS A 89 5.52 5.38 6.82
CA LYS A 89 4.62 6.26 6.08
C LYS A 89 3.28 5.60 5.76
N MET A 90 3.28 4.35 5.28
CA MET A 90 2.05 3.62 5.01
C MET A 90 1.22 3.39 6.28
N ARG A 91 1.85 3.00 7.39
CA ARG A 91 1.16 2.83 8.68
C ARG A 91 0.61 4.15 9.21
N LYS A 92 1.36 5.24 9.06
CA LYS A 92 0.91 6.58 9.42
C LYS A 92 -0.34 6.96 8.63
N VAL A 93 -0.35 6.75 7.31
CA VAL A 93 -1.55 6.99 6.49
C VAL A 93 -2.74 6.13 6.94
N LEU A 94 -2.51 4.84 7.23
CA LEU A 94 -3.56 3.95 7.75
C LEU A 94 -4.10 4.39 9.12
N GLY A 95 -3.32 5.13 9.91
CA GLY A 95 -3.72 5.68 11.21
C GLY A 95 -4.37 7.05 11.13
N GLU A 96 -3.96 7.89 10.17
CA GLU A 96 -4.48 9.25 9.96
C GLU A 96 -5.87 9.27 9.30
N LEU A 97 -6.17 8.23 8.52
CA LEU A 97 -7.48 8.01 7.93
C LEU A 97 -8.26 7.05 8.83
N PRO A 98 -9.03 7.53 9.83
CA PRO A 98 -9.80 6.65 10.69
C PRO A 98 -10.73 5.78 9.85
N GLY A 99 -11.08 4.61 10.38
CA GLY A 99 -12.25 3.90 9.89
C GLY A 99 -13.46 4.75 10.17
N LEU A 100 -13.88 5.49 9.15
CA LEU A 100 -15.05 6.35 9.23
C LEU A 100 -16.23 5.41 9.43
N SER A 101 -16.71 5.39 10.67
CA SER A 101 -17.94 4.71 11.05
C SER A 101 -19.06 5.23 10.16
N SER A 102 -19.97 4.34 9.74
CA SER A 102 -21.07 4.58 8.78
C SER A 102 -22.16 5.53 9.30
N GLY A 103 -21.77 6.71 9.78
CA GLY A 103 -22.67 7.84 9.90
C GLY A 103 -22.82 8.45 8.52
N ALA A 104 -24.03 8.42 7.97
CA ALA A 104 -24.36 8.97 6.65
C ALA A 104 -23.93 10.44 6.44
N ASP A 105 -23.71 11.18 7.53
CA ASP A 105 -23.23 12.58 7.50
C ASP A 105 -21.69 12.72 7.39
N GLN A 106 -20.93 11.66 7.69
CA GLN A 106 -19.46 11.64 7.66
C GLN A 106 -18.88 11.00 6.39
N GLU A 107 -19.71 10.25 5.65
CA GLU A 107 -19.37 9.63 4.35
C GLU A 107 -19.11 10.67 3.24
N SER A 108 -19.42 11.95 3.46
CA SER A 108 -19.48 12.98 2.42
C SER A 108 -18.23 13.86 2.25
N GLN A 109 -17.15 13.66 3.01
CA GLN A 109 -16.01 14.58 2.97
C GLN A 109 -14.62 13.96 2.74
N ILE A 110 -14.57 12.63 2.57
CA ILE A 110 -13.32 11.88 2.48
C ILE A 110 -12.46 12.31 1.29
N LEU A 111 -13.05 12.41 0.10
CA LEU A 111 -12.29 12.74 -1.11
C LEU A 111 -11.65 14.12 -1.03
N LEU A 112 -12.39 15.10 -0.56
CA LEU A 112 -11.96 16.51 -0.59
C LEU A 112 -10.93 16.79 0.50
N GLU A 113 -11.16 16.30 1.72
CA GLU A 113 -10.28 16.57 2.86
C GLU A 113 -9.01 15.71 2.82
N HIS A 114 -9.09 14.51 2.25
CA HIS A 114 -7.97 13.57 2.25
C HIS A 114 -7.37 13.30 0.87
N ARG A 115 -7.76 14.06 -0.17
CA ARG A 115 -7.21 13.92 -1.53
C ARG A 115 -5.69 13.86 -1.54
N ALA A 116 -5.05 14.78 -0.83
CA ALA A 116 -3.60 14.89 -0.76
C ALA A 116 -2.97 13.65 -0.10
N THR A 117 -3.56 13.16 0.98
CA THR A 117 -3.12 11.95 1.68
C THR A 117 -3.28 10.70 0.81
N LEU A 118 -4.39 10.58 0.08
CA LEU A 118 -4.67 9.46 -0.83
C LEU A 118 -3.71 9.46 -2.03
N LEU A 119 -3.39 10.64 -2.59
CA LEU A 119 -2.38 10.78 -3.63
C LEU A 119 -0.97 10.49 -3.11
N ALA A 120 -0.64 10.93 -1.89
CA ALA A 120 0.64 10.60 -1.27
C ALA A 120 0.79 9.08 -1.05
N LEU A 121 -0.26 8.41 -0.58
CA LEU A 121 -0.29 6.95 -0.45
C LEU A 121 -0.09 6.24 -1.79
N THR A 122 -0.73 6.75 -2.84
CA THR A 122 -0.58 6.22 -4.20
C THR A 122 0.89 6.25 -4.63
N ALA A 123 1.57 7.39 -4.45
CA ALA A 123 2.99 7.52 -4.80
C ALA A 123 3.90 6.62 -3.95
N ILE A 124 3.59 6.48 -2.65
CA ILE A 124 4.35 5.60 -1.75
C ILE A 124 4.20 4.13 -2.18
N LEU A 125 2.98 3.68 -2.50
CA LEU A 125 2.73 2.30 -2.92
C LEU A 125 3.36 1.98 -4.27
N ASP A 126 3.32 2.92 -5.22
CA ASP A 126 3.96 2.76 -6.52
C ASP A 126 5.49 2.58 -6.39
N SER A 127 6.16 3.51 -5.68
CA SER A 127 7.59 3.39 -5.35
C SER A 127 7.91 2.08 -4.65
N HIS A 128 7.08 1.68 -3.69
CA HIS A 128 7.29 0.47 -2.91
C HIS A 128 7.24 -0.79 -3.78
N VAL A 129 6.25 -0.90 -4.68
CA VAL A 129 6.13 -2.03 -5.60
C VAL A 129 7.35 -2.09 -6.53
N GLU A 130 7.75 -0.97 -7.13
CA GLU A 130 8.93 -0.92 -8.00
C GLU A 130 10.20 -1.43 -7.31
N ARG A 131 10.41 -1.08 -6.04
CA ARG A 131 11.57 -1.52 -5.26
C ARG A 131 11.48 -2.97 -4.83
N TYR A 132 10.29 -3.48 -4.58
CA TYR A 132 10.14 -4.91 -4.35
C TYR A 132 10.59 -5.72 -5.56
N ASP A 133 10.15 -5.32 -6.75
CA ASP A 133 10.51 -5.99 -7.99
C ASP A 133 12.00 -5.78 -8.35
N GLY A 134 12.52 -4.56 -8.17
CA GLY A 134 13.88 -4.17 -8.57
C GLY A 134 14.99 -4.53 -7.58
N GLU A 135 14.69 -4.55 -6.28
CA GLU A 135 15.70 -4.65 -5.23
C GLU A 135 15.43 -5.80 -4.24
N VAL A 136 14.23 -5.87 -3.65
CA VAL A 136 13.93 -6.82 -2.57
C VAL A 136 13.90 -8.27 -3.07
N LEU A 137 13.12 -8.55 -4.12
CA LEU A 137 13.03 -9.90 -4.67
C LEU A 137 14.38 -10.39 -5.21
N PRO A 138 15.16 -9.57 -5.95
CA PRO A 138 16.53 -9.93 -6.33
C PRO A 138 17.45 -10.18 -5.13
N ALA A 139 17.37 -9.37 -4.07
CA ALA A 139 18.17 -9.56 -2.86
C ALA A 139 17.87 -10.90 -2.16
N ILE A 140 16.59 -11.23 -1.99
CA ILE A 140 16.15 -12.52 -1.44
C ILE A 140 16.66 -13.67 -2.30
N ARG A 141 16.51 -13.59 -3.62
CA ARG A 141 16.98 -14.63 -4.55
C ARG A 141 18.50 -14.82 -4.46
N ARG A 142 19.29 -13.75 -4.44
CA ARG A 142 20.76 -13.83 -4.30
C ARG A 142 21.16 -14.52 -3.00
N ALA A 143 20.57 -14.13 -1.88
CA ALA A 143 20.88 -14.71 -0.57
C ALA A 143 20.53 -16.21 -0.47
N LEU A 144 19.59 -16.71 -1.28
CA LEU A 144 19.15 -18.10 -1.29
C LEU A 144 19.92 -19.00 -2.25
N PHE A 145 20.25 -18.48 -3.43
CA PHE A 145 20.75 -19.30 -4.55
C PHE A 145 22.19 -19.00 -4.94
N HIS A 146 22.79 -17.92 -4.44
CA HIS A 146 24.12 -17.46 -4.82
C HIS A 146 24.98 -17.09 -3.60
N ARG A 147 25.12 -18.03 -2.65
CA ARG A 147 26.18 -17.94 -1.63
C ARG A 147 27.55 -18.11 -2.27
#